data_AF-A0A3N5PT48-F1
#
_entry.id   AF-A0A3N5PT48-F1
#
_cell.length_a   1.000
_cell.length_b   1.000
_cell.length_c   1.000
_cell.angle_alpha   90.00
_cell.angle_beta   90.00
_cell.angle_gamma   90.00
#
_symmetry.space_group_name_H-M   'P 1'
#
loop_
_entity.id
_entity.type
_entity.pdbx_description
1 polymer ?
#
loop_
_entity_poly.entity_id
_entity_poly.type
_entity_poly.pdbx_seq_one_letter_code
_entity_poly.pdbx_strand_id
1 'polypeptide(L)'
;IPSFDPLSLTGRESVVTYHGEEKILVRKRVKQLHHFSELFSGMRINFWLDDNGRIVQEESPTGFNFIAEPEFRAKDIVRSANELLSSVAVPLKGPLPDPESKQISYRLTLPSDFDHDLEGGRQQFEDNMLTVSFEKIPSQSERVVMNFCGQAECLQPSRYVQSDHQDIKTLAGEIVGMETDPVVHVRLLADWVFRNLEKRPVLGLPDALTTLYSKKGDCNEHASLFAALARSLGIPAVIATGVTKMNNAFYYHAWNEVCLNGNWYSLDTTTNQMPADLFHIRFGRGDMDQQLKIGALLGNLKIDIIPQDK
;
A
#
# COMPACT_ATOMS: atom_id res chain seq x y z
N ILE A 1 -13.88 -16.09 -20.69
CA ILE A 1 -12.72 -17.00 -20.82
C ILE A 1 -12.25 -17.41 -19.44
N PRO A 2 -11.87 -18.68 -19.22
CA PRO A 2 -11.26 -19.09 -17.95
C PRO A 2 -9.97 -18.30 -17.72
N SER A 3 -9.81 -17.72 -16.54
CA SER A 3 -8.59 -17.03 -16.13
C SER A 3 -8.23 -17.41 -14.69
N PHE A 4 -6.96 -17.21 -14.34
CA PHE A 4 -6.48 -17.39 -12.98
C PHE A 4 -6.37 -16.04 -12.30
N ASP A 5 -6.80 -15.96 -11.06
CA ASP A 5 -6.58 -14.82 -10.20
C ASP A 5 -5.39 -15.06 -9.28
N PRO A 6 -4.23 -14.40 -9.51
CA PRO A 6 -3.06 -14.61 -8.67
C PRO A 6 -3.23 -14.09 -7.24
N LEU A 7 -4.24 -13.23 -7.00
CA LEU A 7 -4.51 -12.66 -5.68
C LEU A 7 -5.36 -13.61 -4.84
N SER A 8 -6.46 -14.11 -5.43
CA SER A 8 -7.29 -15.10 -4.76
C SER A 8 -6.76 -16.53 -4.90
N LEU A 9 -5.76 -16.77 -5.76
CA LEU A 9 -5.26 -18.09 -6.17
C LEU A 9 -6.39 -19.02 -6.63
N THR A 10 -7.42 -18.46 -7.27
CA THR A 10 -8.58 -19.20 -7.75
C THR A 10 -8.77 -19.04 -9.26
N GLY A 11 -9.45 -20.02 -9.86
CA GLY A 11 -9.96 -19.87 -11.22
C GLY A 11 -11.20 -18.98 -11.22
N ARG A 12 -11.32 -18.13 -12.23
CA ARG A 12 -12.49 -17.26 -12.45
C ARG A 12 -12.80 -17.15 -13.93
N GLU A 13 -13.97 -16.63 -14.25
CA GLU A 13 -14.31 -16.25 -15.61
C GLU A 13 -14.02 -14.76 -15.81
N SER A 14 -13.27 -14.47 -16.87
CA SER A 14 -13.05 -13.10 -17.33
C SER A 14 -13.88 -12.79 -18.56
N VAL A 15 -14.45 -11.59 -18.58
CA VAL A 15 -15.14 -11.02 -19.73
C VAL A 15 -14.17 -10.15 -20.49
N VAL A 16 -13.79 -10.62 -21.68
CA VAL A 16 -13.01 -9.85 -22.64
C VAL A 16 -13.96 -9.30 -23.70
N THR A 17 -13.91 -7.99 -23.90
CA THR A 17 -14.71 -7.28 -24.90
C THR A 17 -13.81 -6.90 -26.07
N TYR A 18 -14.24 -7.20 -27.29
CA TYR A 18 -13.56 -6.76 -28.52
C TYR A 18 -14.21 -5.47 -29.03
N HIS A 19 -13.39 -4.46 -29.32
CA HIS A 19 -13.84 -3.13 -29.72
C HIS A 19 -13.63 -2.82 -31.20
N GLY A 20 -13.02 -3.73 -31.96
CA GLY A 20 -12.72 -3.53 -33.37
C GLY A 20 -11.22 -3.33 -33.63
N GLU A 21 -10.90 -2.95 -34.85
CA GLU A 21 -9.53 -2.59 -35.23
C GLU A 21 -9.30 -1.08 -35.05
N GLU A 22 -8.16 -0.73 -34.49
CA GLU A 22 -7.77 0.66 -34.22
C GLU A 22 -6.37 0.95 -34.78
N LYS A 23 -6.17 2.16 -35.29
CA LYS A 23 -4.85 2.67 -35.68
C LYS A 23 -4.21 3.38 -34.49
N ILE A 24 -3.26 2.72 -33.83
CA ILE A 24 -2.54 3.30 -32.69
C ILE A 24 -1.07 3.57 -33.01
N LEU A 25 -0.52 4.60 -32.38
CA LEU A 25 0.88 5.00 -32.53
C LEU A 25 1.76 4.22 -31.54
N VAL A 26 2.40 3.15 -32.00
CA VAL A 26 3.34 2.35 -31.19
C VAL A 26 4.76 2.68 -31.61
N ARG A 27 5.55 3.28 -30.71
CA ARG A 27 6.96 3.66 -30.95
C ARG A 27 7.15 4.49 -32.23
N LYS A 28 6.33 5.54 -32.37
CA LYS A 28 6.33 6.46 -33.53
C LYS A 28 5.95 5.80 -34.88
N ARG A 29 5.40 4.59 -34.86
CA ARG A 29 4.85 3.91 -36.04
C ARG A 29 3.37 3.66 -35.82
N VAL A 30 2.56 4.06 -36.79
CA VAL A 30 1.13 3.74 -36.78
C VAL A 30 0.99 2.26 -37.11
N LYS A 31 0.27 1.53 -36.26
CA LYS A 31 -0.09 0.12 -36.46
C LYS A 31 -1.60 -0.01 -36.42
N GLN A 32 -2.16 -0.79 -37.33
CA GLN A 32 -3.54 -1.28 -37.24
C GLN A 32 -3.51 -2.50 -36.31
N LEU A 33 -4.28 -2.49 -35.23
CA LEU A 33 -4.30 -3.56 -34.21
C LEU A 33 -5.73 -3.83 -33.74
N HIS A 34 -5.98 -5.03 -33.22
CA HIS A 34 -7.26 -5.41 -32.62
C HIS A 34 -7.31 -4.94 -31.16
N HIS A 35 -8.26 -4.07 -30.81
CA HIS A 35 -8.43 -3.54 -29.45
C HIS A 35 -9.38 -4.41 -28.63
N PHE A 36 -8.93 -4.80 -27.45
CA PHE A 36 -9.71 -5.52 -26.46
C PHE A 36 -9.66 -4.81 -25.11
N SER A 37 -10.69 -5.04 -24.30
CA SER A 37 -10.66 -4.67 -22.88
C SER A 37 -11.09 -5.84 -22.00
N GLU A 38 -10.45 -5.97 -20.85
CA GLU A 38 -10.78 -6.92 -19.79
C GLU A 38 -11.15 -6.18 -18.51
N LEU A 39 -12.16 -6.68 -17.79
CA LEU A 39 -12.46 -6.23 -16.43
C LEU A 39 -11.86 -7.22 -15.43
N PHE A 40 -10.83 -6.78 -14.72
CA PHE A 40 -10.15 -7.53 -13.67
C PHE A 40 -10.42 -6.84 -12.32
N SER A 41 -11.11 -7.51 -11.39
CA SER A 41 -11.37 -6.98 -10.04
C SER A 41 -11.92 -5.54 -10.03
N GLY A 42 -12.83 -5.23 -10.97
CA GLY A 42 -13.42 -3.89 -11.14
C GLY A 42 -12.55 -2.89 -11.91
N MET A 43 -11.29 -3.23 -12.21
CA MET A 43 -10.36 -2.42 -12.97
C MET A 43 -10.37 -2.83 -14.44
N ARG A 44 -10.31 -1.84 -15.35
CA ARG A 44 -10.26 -2.09 -16.80
C ARG A 44 -8.82 -2.11 -17.28
N ILE A 45 -8.44 -3.16 -18.00
CA ILE A 45 -7.18 -3.27 -18.74
C ILE A 45 -7.51 -3.22 -20.22
N ASN A 46 -6.80 -2.39 -20.99
CA ASN A 46 -6.89 -2.42 -22.45
C ASN A 46 -5.67 -3.13 -23.02
N PHE A 47 -5.85 -3.91 -24.09
CA PHE A 47 -4.73 -4.50 -24.80
C PHE A 47 -4.99 -4.57 -26.30
N TRP A 48 -3.91 -4.47 -27.07
CA TRP A 48 -3.93 -4.44 -28.52
C TRP A 48 -3.12 -5.61 -29.08
N LEU A 49 -3.77 -6.44 -29.89
CA LEU A 49 -3.18 -7.61 -30.54
C LEU A 49 -2.87 -7.32 -32.02
N ASP A 50 -1.80 -7.92 -32.54
CA ASP A 50 -1.61 -8.05 -33.99
C ASP A 50 -2.49 -9.16 -34.59
N ASP A 51 -2.51 -9.27 -35.92
CA ASP A 51 -3.29 -10.27 -36.66
C ASP A 51 -2.89 -11.73 -36.32
N ASN A 52 -1.75 -11.94 -35.66
CA ASN A 52 -1.27 -13.24 -35.19
C ASN A 52 -1.65 -13.51 -33.72
N GLY A 53 -2.42 -12.62 -33.09
CA GLY A 53 -2.83 -12.73 -31.69
C GLY A 53 -1.74 -12.38 -30.67
N ARG A 54 -0.64 -11.73 -31.08
CA ARG A 54 0.41 -11.31 -30.16
C ARG A 54 0.09 -9.96 -29.54
N ILE A 55 0.25 -9.84 -28.22
CA ILE A 55 0.13 -8.55 -27.54
C ILE A 55 1.24 -7.62 -28.02
N VAL A 56 0.85 -6.48 -28.58
CA VAL A 56 1.76 -5.42 -29.02
C VAL A 56 1.85 -4.31 -27.98
N GLN A 57 0.72 -3.99 -27.36
CA GLN A 57 0.61 -2.99 -26.31
C GLN A 57 -0.47 -3.40 -25.30
N GLU A 58 -0.26 -3.04 -24.04
CA GLU A 58 -1.24 -3.13 -22.96
C GLU A 58 -1.25 -1.79 -22.22
N GLU A 59 -2.43 -1.36 -21.79
CA GLU A 59 -2.63 -0.20 -20.95
C GLU A 59 -3.23 -0.64 -19.62
N SER A 60 -2.52 -0.36 -18.53
CA SER A 60 -3.00 -0.65 -17.19
C SER A 60 -4.17 0.26 -16.79
N PRO A 61 -4.91 -0.08 -15.74
CA PRO A 61 -5.97 0.77 -15.21
C PRO A 61 -5.47 2.15 -14.76
N THR A 62 -4.17 2.28 -14.50
CA THR A 62 -3.51 3.52 -14.07
C THR A 62 -2.91 4.31 -15.24
N GLY A 63 -3.15 3.91 -16.49
CA GLY A 63 -2.68 4.58 -17.70
C GLY A 63 -1.23 4.27 -18.09
N PHE A 64 -0.58 3.28 -17.46
CA PHE A 64 0.73 2.82 -17.91
C PHE A 64 0.59 2.03 -19.20
N ASN A 65 1.38 2.41 -20.20
CA ASN A 65 1.44 1.69 -21.46
C ASN A 65 2.65 0.75 -21.48
N PHE A 66 2.39 -0.55 -21.49
CA PHE A 66 3.38 -1.62 -21.66
C PHE A 66 3.45 -1.97 -23.14
N ILE A 67 4.66 -1.93 -23.71
CA ILE A 67 4.88 -2.20 -25.14
C ILE A 67 5.72 -3.47 -25.25
N ALA A 68 5.32 -4.40 -26.10
CA ALA A 68 6.08 -5.62 -26.34
C ALA A 68 7.40 -5.33 -27.06
N GLU A 69 8.49 -5.89 -26.54
CA GLU A 69 9.84 -5.66 -27.06
C GLU A 69 10.68 -6.94 -27.13
N PRO A 70 11.61 -7.03 -28.10
CA PRO A 70 12.65 -8.04 -28.06
C PRO A 70 13.47 -7.94 -26.78
N GLU A 71 13.83 -9.08 -26.20
CA GLU A 71 14.52 -9.20 -24.92
C GLU A 71 15.75 -8.28 -24.80
N PHE A 72 16.60 -8.23 -25.82
CA PHE A 72 17.81 -7.42 -25.80
C PHE A 72 17.51 -5.92 -25.63
N ARG A 73 16.38 -5.41 -26.14
CA ARG A 73 15.95 -4.02 -25.92
C ARG A 73 15.28 -3.84 -24.57
N ALA A 74 14.46 -4.80 -24.16
CA ALA A 74 13.81 -4.77 -22.84
C ALA A 74 14.84 -4.81 -21.69
N LYS A 75 16.02 -5.39 -21.91
CA LYS A 75 17.13 -5.42 -20.95
C LYS A 75 18.10 -4.24 -21.09
N ASP A 76 18.09 -3.54 -22.22
CA ASP A 76 18.92 -2.35 -22.49
C ASP A 76 18.20 -1.07 -22.00
N ILE A 77 17.76 -1.07 -20.74
CA ILE A 77 17.07 0.07 -20.14
C ILE A 77 18.14 1.05 -19.63
N VAL A 78 18.29 2.17 -20.36
CA VAL A 78 19.16 3.29 -19.99
C VAL A 78 18.44 4.32 -19.08
N ARG A 79 17.14 4.14 -18.82
CA ARG A 79 16.32 5.10 -18.03
C ARG A 79 16.29 4.72 -16.55
N SER A 80 16.51 5.69 -15.68
CA SER A 80 16.49 5.49 -14.23
C SER A 80 15.07 5.19 -13.72
N ALA A 81 14.94 4.29 -12.73
CA ALA A 81 13.68 3.95 -12.06
C ALA A 81 12.89 5.18 -11.53
N ASN A 82 13.58 6.30 -11.30
CA ASN A 82 13.00 7.56 -10.84
C ASN A 82 11.96 8.16 -11.81
N GLU A 83 12.09 7.94 -13.13
CA GLU A 83 11.12 8.47 -14.09
C GLU A 83 9.75 7.78 -13.96
N LEU A 84 9.73 6.46 -13.70
CA LEU A 84 8.48 5.72 -13.53
C LEU A 84 7.76 6.13 -12.24
N LEU A 85 8.49 6.25 -11.13
CA LEU A 85 7.94 6.70 -9.85
C LEU A 85 7.32 8.09 -9.97
N SER A 86 7.96 9.00 -10.69
CA SER A 86 7.46 10.37 -10.87
C SER A 86 6.10 10.45 -11.60
N SER A 87 5.75 9.43 -12.42
CA SER A 87 4.50 9.41 -13.18
C SER A 87 3.27 9.06 -12.35
N VAL A 88 3.46 8.43 -11.19
CA VAL A 88 2.40 8.08 -10.22
C VAL A 88 2.48 8.92 -8.95
N ALA A 89 3.34 9.94 -8.95
CA ALA A 89 3.49 10.87 -7.85
C ALA A 89 2.30 11.82 -7.82
N VAL A 90 1.73 12.04 -6.65
CA VAL A 90 0.74 13.09 -6.41
C VAL A 90 1.50 14.36 -6.00
N PRO A 91 1.51 15.43 -6.81
CA PRO A 91 2.30 16.62 -6.52
C PRO A 91 1.89 17.25 -5.19
N LEU A 92 2.88 17.60 -4.36
CA LEU A 92 2.64 18.33 -3.13
C LEU A 92 2.35 19.80 -3.46
N LYS A 93 1.18 20.29 -3.06
CA LYS A 93 0.75 21.68 -3.23
C LYS A 93 0.41 22.32 -1.89
N GLY A 94 0.63 23.63 -1.78
CA GLY A 94 0.41 24.38 -0.55
C GLY A 94 1.66 24.51 0.32
N PRO A 95 1.60 25.31 1.40
CA PRO A 95 2.72 25.49 2.31
C PRO A 95 2.94 24.24 3.16
N LEU A 96 4.20 23.90 3.44
CA LEU A 96 4.51 22.88 4.45
C LEU A 96 4.11 23.39 5.84
N PRO A 97 3.62 22.51 6.73
CA PRO A 97 3.31 22.88 8.10
C PRO A 97 4.60 23.22 8.87
N ASP A 98 4.46 23.89 10.00
CA ASP A 98 5.57 24.06 10.94
C ASP A 98 6.05 22.67 11.43
N PRO A 99 7.36 22.41 11.56
CA PRO A 99 7.88 21.14 12.05
C PRO A 99 7.30 20.67 13.39
N GLU A 100 6.86 21.59 14.26
CA GLU A 100 6.28 21.27 15.57
C GLU A 100 4.77 21.02 15.53
N SER A 101 4.13 21.23 14.37
CA SER A 101 2.68 21.08 14.19
C SER A 101 2.21 19.71 14.66
N LYS A 102 1.12 19.69 15.43
CA LYS A 102 0.47 18.45 15.89
C LYS A 102 -0.67 18.01 14.99
N GLN A 103 -0.96 18.78 13.94
CA GLN A 103 -2.04 18.51 13.02
C GLN A 103 -1.72 19.16 11.67
N ILE A 104 -2.31 18.63 10.60
CA ILE A 104 -2.28 19.22 9.26
C ILE A 104 -3.63 18.98 8.60
N SER A 105 -4.07 19.91 7.76
CA SER A 105 -5.30 19.78 6.97
C SER A 105 -4.97 19.74 5.49
N TYR A 106 -5.64 18.84 4.78
CA TYR A 106 -5.51 18.60 3.36
C TYR A 106 -6.87 18.74 2.69
N ARG A 107 -6.92 19.43 1.55
CA ARG A 107 -8.04 19.33 0.63
C ARG A 107 -7.75 18.22 -0.36
N LEU A 108 -8.65 17.23 -0.42
CA LEU A 108 -8.52 16.09 -1.31
C LEU A 108 -9.45 16.27 -2.53
N THR A 109 -8.97 15.90 -3.71
CA THR A 109 -9.84 15.64 -4.87
C THR A 109 -9.80 14.15 -5.16
N LEU A 110 -10.93 13.49 -4.98
CA LEU A 110 -11.09 12.04 -5.17
C LEU A 110 -12.05 11.77 -6.36
N PRO A 111 -11.93 10.63 -7.04
CA PRO A 111 -12.99 10.14 -7.92
C PRO A 111 -14.31 9.99 -7.15
N SER A 112 -15.45 10.33 -7.77
CA SER A 112 -16.76 10.38 -7.10
C SER A 112 -17.22 9.07 -6.47
N ASP A 113 -16.79 7.94 -7.03
CA ASP A 113 -17.20 6.59 -6.61
C ASP A 113 -16.06 5.82 -5.92
N PHE A 114 -15.00 6.52 -5.47
CA PHE A 114 -13.89 5.88 -4.78
C PHE A 114 -14.28 5.52 -3.34
N ASP A 115 -14.45 4.22 -3.08
CA ASP A 115 -14.60 3.66 -1.74
C ASP A 115 -13.32 3.88 -0.93
N HIS A 116 -13.41 4.68 0.13
CA HIS A 116 -12.27 5.13 0.92
C HIS A 116 -12.48 4.89 2.42
N ASP A 117 -11.37 4.62 3.10
CA ASP A 117 -11.29 4.52 4.55
C ASP A 117 -10.46 5.70 5.07
N LEU A 118 -11.05 6.90 5.04
CA LEU A 118 -10.39 8.14 5.46
C LEU A 118 -10.72 8.53 6.92
N GLU A 119 -11.82 8.03 7.48
CA GLU A 119 -12.28 8.40 8.83
C GLU A 119 -11.70 7.47 9.90
N GLY A 120 -11.39 8.03 11.07
CA GLY A 120 -11.01 7.29 12.27
C GLY A 120 -9.51 7.23 12.57
N GLY A 121 -9.22 6.94 13.84
CA GLY A 121 -7.86 6.99 14.39
C GLY A 121 -7.35 8.43 14.39
N ARG A 122 -6.24 8.65 13.68
CA ARG A 122 -5.62 9.97 13.53
C ARG A 122 -6.23 10.85 12.45
N GLN A 123 -7.21 10.37 11.69
CA GLN A 123 -7.79 11.07 10.55
C GLN A 123 -9.26 11.44 10.81
N GLN A 124 -9.63 12.64 10.39
CA GLN A 124 -11.01 13.14 10.34
C GLN A 124 -11.29 13.70 8.96
N PHE A 125 -12.36 13.25 8.30
CA PHE A 125 -12.68 13.62 6.93
C PHE A 125 -14.10 14.17 6.79
N GLU A 126 -14.22 15.43 6.40
CA GLU A 126 -15.49 16.12 6.20
C GLU A 126 -15.38 17.07 5.00
N ASP A 127 -16.38 17.08 4.10
CA ASP A 127 -16.45 17.99 2.95
C ASP A 127 -15.16 18.12 2.11
N ASN A 128 -14.52 17.00 1.79
CA ASN A 128 -13.23 16.92 1.10
C ASN A 128 -12.04 17.53 1.86
N MET A 129 -12.22 17.87 3.14
CA MET A 129 -11.17 18.28 4.05
C MET A 129 -10.76 17.09 4.92
N LEU A 130 -9.53 16.63 4.75
CA LEU A 130 -8.91 15.65 5.62
C LEU A 130 -8.04 16.37 6.65
N THR A 131 -8.26 16.08 7.92
CA THR A 131 -7.39 16.53 8.99
C THR A 131 -6.65 15.34 9.59
N VAL A 132 -5.32 15.37 9.54
CA VAL A 132 -4.44 14.34 10.11
C VAL A 132 -3.80 14.89 11.37
N SER A 133 -3.94 14.16 12.48
CA SER A 133 -3.40 14.54 13.78
C SER A 133 -2.18 13.69 14.14
N PHE A 134 -1.27 14.26 14.93
CA PHE A 134 -0.11 13.56 15.46
C PHE A 134 -0.54 12.75 16.68
N GLU A 135 -0.22 11.46 16.69
CA GLU A 135 -0.65 10.57 17.76
C GLU A 135 0.33 10.64 18.93
N LYS A 136 -0.19 10.72 20.16
CA LYS A 136 0.64 10.56 21.35
C LYS A 136 0.60 9.11 21.79
N ILE A 137 1.56 8.32 21.32
CA ILE A 137 1.70 6.92 21.76
C ILE A 137 2.12 6.92 23.24
N PRO A 138 1.44 6.16 24.11
CA PRO A 138 1.85 6.03 25.51
C PRO A 138 3.28 5.47 25.62
N SER A 139 3.98 5.81 26.69
CA SER A 139 5.32 5.24 26.96
C SER A 139 5.24 3.80 27.44
N GLN A 140 4.15 3.45 28.14
CA GLN A 140 3.82 2.14 28.67
C GLN A 140 2.31 1.92 28.67
N SER A 141 1.84 0.68 28.71
CA SER A 141 0.41 0.43 28.89
C SER A 141 -0.02 0.79 30.33
N GLU A 142 -0.82 1.84 30.48
CA GLU A 142 -1.45 2.20 31.75
C GLU A 142 -2.55 1.17 32.09
N ARG A 143 -2.15 0.02 32.66
CA ARG A 143 -2.98 -1.14 33.00
C ARG A 143 -3.64 -1.82 31.79
N VAL A 144 -3.37 -3.12 31.68
CA VAL A 144 -3.94 -4.05 30.71
C VAL A 144 -5.45 -4.12 30.90
N VAL A 145 -6.18 -3.22 30.26
CA VAL A 145 -7.48 -3.57 29.70
C VAL A 145 -7.20 -3.75 28.22
N MET A 146 -7.26 -5.00 27.76
CA MET A 146 -7.44 -5.32 26.35
C MET A 146 -8.82 -4.78 25.94
N ASN A 147 -8.99 -3.46 25.96
CA ASN A 147 -10.10 -2.78 25.33
C ASN A 147 -9.85 -2.97 23.85
N PHE A 148 -10.50 -4.00 23.36
CA PHE A 148 -10.47 -4.45 21.99
C PHE A 148 -11.01 -3.32 21.11
N CYS A 149 -10.25 -2.89 20.10
CA CYS A 149 -10.71 -1.91 19.11
C CYS A 149 -11.83 -2.45 18.19
N GLY A 150 -12.52 -3.54 18.58
CA GLY A 150 -13.76 -3.99 17.95
C GLY A 150 -13.61 -4.88 16.71
N GLN A 151 -12.40 -5.35 16.35
CA GLN A 151 -12.19 -6.08 15.09
C GLN A 151 -11.39 -7.37 15.30
N ALA A 152 -12.08 -8.51 15.30
CA ALA A 152 -11.45 -9.83 15.54
C ALA A 152 -10.53 -10.24 14.39
N GLU A 153 -10.88 -9.76 13.20
CA GLU A 153 -10.14 -9.92 11.95
C GLU A 153 -8.72 -9.36 12.07
N CYS A 154 -8.53 -8.30 12.87
CA CYS A 154 -7.23 -7.65 13.08
C CYS A 154 -6.27 -8.49 13.93
N LEU A 155 -6.74 -9.61 14.51
CA LEU A 155 -5.93 -10.61 15.19
C LEU A 155 -5.77 -11.88 14.36
N GLN A 156 -6.67 -12.12 13.39
CA GLN A 156 -6.66 -13.36 12.62
C GLN A 156 -5.51 -13.38 11.59
N PRO A 157 -4.98 -14.57 11.31
CA PRO A 157 -4.13 -14.76 10.15
C PRO A 157 -4.92 -14.53 8.88
N SER A 158 -4.21 -14.19 7.81
CA SER A 158 -4.75 -14.15 6.46
C SER A 158 -3.76 -14.78 5.49
N ARG A 159 -4.11 -14.79 4.19
CA ARG A 159 -3.24 -15.35 3.15
C ARG A 159 -1.85 -14.71 3.14
N TYR A 160 -1.77 -13.40 3.35
CA TYR A 160 -0.54 -12.62 3.23
C TYR A 160 0.04 -12.20 4.59
N VAL A 161 -0.73 -12.41 5.66
CA VAL A 161 -0.35 -12.11 7.05
C VAL A 161 -0.50 -13.40 7.87
N GLN A 162 0.44 -14.33 7.70
CA GLN A 162 0.38 -15.68 8.30
C GLN A 162 0.79 -15.70 9.79
N SER A 163 0.07 -14.96 10.63
CA SER A 163 0.35 -14.79 12.07
C SER A 163 0.24 -16.07 12.90
N ASP A 164 -0.40 -17.11 12.38
CA ASP A 164 -0.56 -18.40 13.01
C ASP A 164 0.62 -19.35 12.75
N HIS A 165 1.51 -19.03 11.79
CA HIS A 165 2.66 -19.84 11.43
C HIS A 165 3.68 -19.92 12.58
N GLN A 166 4.26 -21.11 12.79
CA GLN A 166 5.15 -21.36 13.92
C GLN A 166 6.40 -20.48 13.90
N ASP A 167 7.04 -20.30 12.74
CA ASP A 167 8.25 -19.47 12.62
C ASP A 167 7.98 -17.98 12.95
N ILE A 168 6.78 -17.48 12.63
CA ILE A 168 6.38 -16.11 12.98
C ILE A 168 6.23 -16.00 14.51
N LYS A 169 5.53 -16.94 15.14
CA LYS A 169 5.36 -16.99 16.60
C LYS A 169 6.69 -17.11 17.34
N THR A 170 7.56 -18.01 16.89
CA THR A 170 8.89 -18.23 17.47
C THR A 170 9.70 -16.95 17.41
N LEU A 171 9.80 -16.33 16.23
CA LEU A 171 10.56 -15.09 16.08
C LEU A 171 9.97 -13.95 16.92
N ALA A 172 8.65 -13.78 16.92
CA ALA A 172 8.01 -12.72 17.70
C ALA A 172 8.32 -12.87 19.19
N GLY A 173 8.29 -14.11 19.71
CA GLY A 173 8.70 -14.44 21.08
C GLY A 173 10.18 -14.15 21.36
N GLU A 174 11.07 -14.47 20.41
CA GLU A 174 12.50 -14.15 20.53
C GLU A 174 12.78 -12.64 20.56
N ILE A 175 12.04 -11.86 19.75
CA ILE A 175 12.20 -10.40 19.69
C ILE A 175 11.79 -9.73 21.01
N VAL A 176 10.66 -10.15 21.59
CA VAL A 176 10.13 -9.51 22.81
C VAL A 176 10.75 -10.09 24.10
N GLY A 177 11.25 -11.32 24.07
CA GLY A 177 11.89 -11.96 25.21
C GLY A 177 10.98 -12.04 26.44
N MET A 178 11.42 -11.46 27.56
CA MET A 178 10.67 -11.43 28.82
C MET A 178 9.81 -10.17 28.99
N GLU A 179 9.79 -9.26 28.01
CA GLU A 179 8.95 -8.07 28.07
C GLU A 179 7.47 -8.46 28.09
N THR A 180 6.65 -7.71 28.81
CA THR A 180 5.21 -7.97 28.97
C THR A 180 4.34 -6.81 28.50
N ASP A 181 4.90 -5.61 28.32
CA ASP A 181 4.15 -4.44 27.89
C ASP A 181 3.92 -4.46 26.36
N PRO A 182 2.66 -4.51 25.89
CA PRO A 182 2.33 -4.49 24.46
C PRO A 182 2.88 -3.26 23.73
N VAL A 183 2.98 -2.11 24.39
CA VAL A 183 3.56 -0.90 23.78
C VAL A 183 5.03 -1.11 23.47
N VAL A 184 5.75 -1.78 24.36
CA VAL A 184 7.17 -2.10 24.19
C VAL A 184 7.33 -3.22 23.16
N HIS A 185 6.45 -4.22 23.14
CA HIS A 185 6.42 -5.24 22.08
C HIS A 185 6.33 -4.62 20.69
N VAL A 186 5.38 -3.70 20.47
CA VAL A 186 5.24 -3.00 19.17
C VAL A 186 6.54 -2.30 18.79
N ARG A 187 7.18 -1.57 19.72
CA ARG A 187 8.45 -0.88 19.45
C ARG A 187 9.57 -1.86 19.08
N LEU A 188 9.72 -2.97 19.81
CA LEU A 188 10.74 -3.99 19.56
C LEU A 188 10.52 -4.68 18.21
N LEU A 189 9.28 -5.04 17.88
CA LEU A 189 8.93 -5.64 16.59
C LEU A 189 9.19 -4.68 15.44
N ALA A 190 8.76 -3.42 15.56
CA ALA A 190 8.91 -2.40 14.51
C ALA A 190 10.39 -2.14 14.20
N ASP A 191 11.18 -1.97 15.25
CA ASP A 191 12.61 -1.76 15.16
C ASP A 191 13.34 -2.98 14.59
N TRP A 192 12.98 -4.20 15.00
CA TRP A 192 13.55 -5.41 14.42
C TRP A 192 13.27 -5.50 12.92
N VAL A 193 12.03 -5.26 12.48
CA VAL A 193 11.67 -5.29 11.05
C VAL A 193 12.49 -4.27 10.27
N PHE A 194 12.57 -3.02 10.76
CA PHE A 194 13.33 -1.95 10.10
C PHE A 194 14.81 -2.28 9.91
N ARG A 195 15.43 -2.92 10.91
CA ARG A 195 16.87 -3.26 10.91
C ARG A 195 17.20 -4.52 10.12
N ASN A 196 16.30 -5.50 10.08
CA ASN A 196 16.60 -6.83 9.56
C ASN A 196 16.12 -7.05 8.12
N LEU A 197 15.36 -6.11 7.54
CA LEU A 197 14.93 -6.18 6.15
C LEU A 197 15.75 -5.23 5.28
N GLU A 198 16.32 -5.79 4.21
CA GLU A 198 16.89 -5.03 3.11
C GLU A 198 15.76 -4.37 2.30
N LYS A 199 15.76 -3.03 2.27
CA LYS A 199 14.75 -2.23 1.57
C LYS A 199 15.00 -2.26 0.07
N ARG A 200 14.24 -3.08 -0.65
CA ARG A 200 14.31 -3.16 -2.11
C ARG A 200 13.03 -3.77 -2.68
N PRO A 201 12.61 -3.41 -3.91
CA PRO A 201 11.53 -4.10 -4.59
C PRO A 201 11.84 -5.59 -4.75
N VAL A 202 10.83 -6.44 -4.52
CA VAL A 202 10.90 -7.89 -4.75
C VAL A 202 9.86 -8.31 -5.78
N LEU A 203 10.10 -9.45 -6.43
CA LEU A 203 9.11 -10.04 -7.33
C LEU A 203 8.20 -10.94 -6.52
N GLY A 204 6.90 -10.70 -6.61
CA GLY A 204 5.89 -11.49 -5.91
C GLY A 204 4.83 -10.61 -5.26
N LEU A 205 3.89 -11.26 -4.58
CA LEU A 205 2.96 -10.57 -3.69
C LEU A 205 3.59 -10.49 -2.29
N PRO A 206 3.34 -9.41 -1.53
CA PRO A 206 3.79 -9.28 -0.15
C PRO A 206 3.21 -10.41 0.69
N ASP A 207 4.13 -11.20 1.24
CA ASP A 207 3.84 -12.44 1.94
C ASP A 207 4.73 -12.49 3.19
N ALA A 208 4.12 -12.49 4.38
CA ALA A 208 4.87 -12.34 5.63
C ALA A 208 5.91 -13.44 5.81
N LEU A 209 5.58 -14.69 5.46
CA LEU A 209 6.48 -15.83 5.63
C LEU A 209 7.65 -15.81 4.63
N THR A 210 7.39 -15.49 3.36
CA THR A 210 8.42 -15.30 2.34
C THR A 210 9.32 -14.11 2.69
N THR A 211 8.75 -13.04 3.23
CA THR A 211 9.51 -11.88 3.72
C THR A 211 10.41 -12.27 4.88
N LEU A 212 9.89 -13.06 5.83
CA LEU A 212 10.66 -13.57 6.96
C LEU A 212 11.91 -14.33 6.52
N TYR A 213 11.78 -15.21 5.53
CA TYR A 213 12.88 -16.03 5.02
C TYR A 213 13.83 -15.26 4.11
N SER A 214 13.31 -14.40 3.24
CA SER A 214 14.12 -13.66 2.28
C SER A 214 14.84 -12.45 2.88
N LYS A 215 14.31 -11.89 3.98
CA LYS A 215 14.80 -10.66 4.64
C LYS A 215 14.90 -9.44 3.72
N LYS A 216 14.04 -9.39 2.70
CA LYS A 216 14.09 -8.38 1.63
C LYS A 216 12.67 -7.98 1.25
N GLY A 217 12.46 -6.71 0.95
CA GLY A 217 11.17 -6.21 0.48
C GLY A 217 11.05 -4.70 0.56
N ASP A 218 9.97 -4.16 0.02
CA ASP A 218 9.60 -2.75 0.15
C ASP A 218 8.56 -2.55 1.25
N CYS A 219 7.84 -1.42 1.24
CA CYS A 219 6.83 -1.07 2.23
C CYS A 219 5.77 -2.17 2.44
N ASN A 220 5.41 -2.92 1.39
CA ASN A 220 4.36 -3.94 1.47
C ASN A 220 4.83 -5.18 2.26
N GLU A 221 6.03 -5.66 1.99
CA GLU A 221 6.64 -6.78 2.73
C GLU A 221 6.90 -6.40 4.18
N HIS A 222 7.40 -5.18 4.43
CA HIS A 222 7.63 -4.66 5.78
C HIS A 222 6.31 -4.62 6.57
N ALA A 223 5.25 -4.07 5.98
CA ALA A 223 3.95 -3.97 6.63
C ALA A 223 3.31 -5.34 6.88
N SER A 224 3.46 -6.28 5.94
CA SER A 224 2.90 -7.63 6.05
C SER A 224 3.61 -8.46 7.12
N LEU A 225 4.95 -8.43 7.15
CA LEU A 225 5.72 -9.13 8.18
C LEU A 225 5.47 -8.55 9.57
N PHE A 226 5.45 -7.22 9.71
CA PHE A 226 5.15 -6.59 10.99
C PHE A 226 3.75 -6.99 11.49
N ALA A 227 2.73 -6.93 10.62
CA ALA A 227 1.37 -7.33 10.99
C ALA A 227 1.32 -8.79 11.48
N ALA A 228 2.02 -9.70 10.79
CA ALA A 228 2.05 -11.11 11.19
C ALA A 228 2.70 -11.31 12.56
N LEU A 229 3.83 -10.63 12.82
CA LEU A 229 4.52 -10.67 14.11
C LEU A 229 3.64 -10.10 15.24
N ALA A 230 3.05 -8.92 15.04
CA ALA A 230 2.20 -8.27 16.03
C ALA A 230 0.96 -9.12 16.37
N ARG A 231 0.25 -9.61 15.36
CA ARG A 231 -0.93 -10.48 15.53
C ARG A 231 -0.58 -11.77 16.26
N SER A 232 0.60 -12.34 16.03
CA SER A 232 1.05 -13.57 16.70
C SER A 232 1.23 -13.41 18.23
N LEU A 233 1.43 -12.17 18.70
CA LEU A 233 1.50 -11.81 20.12
C LEU A 233 0.16 -11.30 20.67
N GLY A 234 -0.92 -11.40 19.90
CA GLY A 234 -2.25 -10.93 20.32
C GLY A 234 -2.43 -9.41 20.25
N ILE A 235 -1.56 -8.70 19.52
CA ILE A 235 -1.68 -7.25 19.29
C ILE A 235 -2.48 -7.04 18.00
N PRO A 236 -3.68 -6.42 18.04
CA PRO A 236 -4.44 -6.18 16.83
C PRO A 236 -3.69 -5.22 15.91
N ALA A 237 -3.46 -5.64 14.67
CA ALA A 237 -2.69 -4.90 13.69
C ALA A 237 -3.34 -4.97 12.31
N VAL A 238 -3.39 -3.85 11.61
CA VAL A 238 -3.87 -3.76 10.22
C VAL A 238 -2.79 -3.15 9.33
N ILE A 239 -2.81 -3.50 8.06
CA ILE A 239 -2.01 -2.81 7.05
C ILE A 239 -2.84 -1.63 6.57
N ALA A 240 -2.30 -0.43 6.74
CA ALA A 240 -2.85 0.80 6.18
C ALA A 240 -2.18 1.05 4.82
N THR A 241 -2.99 1.42 3.83
CA THR A 241 -2.56 1.73 2.48
C THR A 241 -2.99 3.13 2.12
N GLY A 242 -2.11 3.85 1.44
CA GLY A 242 -2.39 5.22 1.07
C GLY A 242 -1.18 5.90 0.47
N VAL A 243 -0.89 7.11 0.93
CA VAL A 243 0.26 7.87 0.47
C VAL A 243 1.08 8.46 1.61
N THR A 244 2.38 8.61 1.37
CA THR A 244 3.27 9.40 2.23
C THR A 244 4.14 10.34 1.42
N LYS A 245 4.62 11.41 2.06
CA LYS A 245 5.49 12.40 1.42
C LYS A 245 6.89 11.83 1.26
N MET A 246 7.37 11.75 0.02
CA MET A 246 8.77 11.49 -0.30
C MET A 246 9.30 12.63 -1.17
N ASN A 247 10.35 13.32 -0.71
CA ASN A 247 10.83 14.56 -1.34
C ASN A 247 9.71 15.61 -1.48
N ASN A 248 9.33 15.98 -2.71
CA ASN A 248 8.37 17.03 -3.04
C ASN A 248 7.03 16.51 -3.59
N ALA A 249 6.71 15.24 -3.35
CA ALA A 249 5.44 14.65 -3.76
C ALA A 249 4.98 13.56 -2.80
N PHE A 250 3.71 13.20 -2.89
CA PHE A 250 3.15 12.03 -2.24
C PHE A 250 3.24 10.82 -3.16
N TYR A 251 3.60 9.68 -2.60
CA TYR A 251 3.70 8.40 -3.31
C TYR A 251 2.91 7.35 -2.57
N TYR A 252 2.51 6.30 -3.29
CA TYR A 252 2.01 5.08 -2.67
C TYR A 252 2.88 4.65 -1.49
N HIS A 253 2.23 4.27 -0.40
CA HIS A 253 2.90 3.66 0.74
C HIS A 253 1.97 2.69 1.47
N ALA A 254 2.59 1.69 2.09
CA ALA A 254 1.94 0.76 3.01
C ALA A 254 2.66 0.79 4.36
N TRP A 255 1.90 0.86 5.45
CA TRP A 255 2.40 0.88 6.82
C TRP A 255 1.42 0.15 7.73
N ASN A 256 1.60 0.22 9.06
CA ASN A 256 0.73 -0.48 9.99
C ASN A 256 0.00 0.49 10.92
N GLU A 257 -1.24 0.14 11.27
CA GLU A 257 -1.91 0.67 12.45
C GLU A 257 -2.09 -0.45 13.47
N VAL A 258 -1.83 -0.17 14.75
CA VAL A 258 -1.98 -1.12 15.86
C VAL A 258 -2.94 -0.59 16.90
N CYS A 259 -3.75 -1.48 17.48
CA CYS A 259 -4.63 -1.14 18.58
C CYS A 259 -3.90 -1.31 19.91
N LEU A 260 -3.71 -0.22 20.65
CA LEU A 260 -3.16 -0.23 22.01
C LEU A 260 -4.14 0.52 22.93
N ASN A 261 -4.57 -0.12 24.02
CA ASN A 261 -5.50 0.45 25.01
C ASN A 261 -6.78 1.06 24.39
N GLY A 262 -7.35 0.40 23.37
CA GLY A 262 -8.57 0.84 22.69
C GLY A 262 -8.38 1.96 21.66
N ASN A 263 -7.15 2.38 21.37
CA ASN A 263 -6.84 3.40 20.38
C ASN A 263 -5.95 2.83 19.26
N TRP A 264 -6.20 3.26 18.03
CA TRP A 264 -5.34 2.93 16.88
C TRP A 264 -4.16 3.91 16.82
N TYR A 265 -2.97 3.37 16.56
CA TYR A 265 -1.73 4.12 16.39
C TYR A 265 -1.02 3.68 15.11
N SER A 266 -0.66 4.65 14.28
CA SER A 266 0.11 4.42 13.05
C SER A 266 1.60 4.30 13.33
N LEU A 267 2.26 3.36 12.64
CA LEU A 267 3.72 3.22 12.63
C LEU A 267 4.20 2.73 11.25
N ASP A 268 5.43 3.09 10.89
CA ASP A 268 6.06 2.69 9.63
C ASP A 268 7.43 2.06 9.88
N THR A 269 7.49 0.74 9.67
CA THR A 269 8.72 -0.06 9.80
C THR A 269 9.67 0.10 8.62
N THR A 270 9.25 0.75 7.53
CA THR A 270 10.12 1.08 6.39
C THR A 270 10.99 2.29 6.71
N THR A 271 10.45 3.27 7.43
CA THR A 271 11.15 4.53 7.78
C THR A 271 11.50 4.65 9.27
N ASN A 272 11.19 3.63 10.08
CA ASN A 272 11.39 3.60 11.53
C ASN A 272 10.63 4.72 12.26
N GLN A 273 9.37 4.95 11.88
CA GLN A 273 8.53 5.97 12.50
C GLN A 273 7.49 5.31 13.42
N MET A 274 7.46 5.74 14.68
CA MET A 274 6.42 5.37 15.65
C MET A 274 6.23 6.52 16.66
N PRO A 275 5.16 7.33 16.53
CA PRO A 275 4.11 7.24 15.53
C PRO A 275 4.58 7.63 14.12
N ALA A 276 3.79 7.27 13.10
CA ALA A 276 3.97 7.79 11.75
C ALA A 276 3.78 9.32 11.71
N ASP A 277 4.50 10.00 10.83
CA ASP A 277 4.43 11.47 10.69
C ASP A 277 3.07 11.93 10.12
N LEU A 278 2.86 13.25 10.09
CA LEU A 278 1.62 13.87 9.60
C LEU A 278 1.36 13.68 8.10
N PHE A 279 2.33 13.18 7.32
CA PHE A 279 2.21 13.00 5.88
C PHE A 279 1.70 11.63 5.46
N HIS A 280 1.52 10.70 6.41
CA HIS A 280 0.90 9.41 6.16
C HIS A 280 -0.62 9.55 6.08
N ILE A 281 -1.16 9.56 4.87
CA ILE A 281 -2.59 9.69 4.57
C ILE A 281 -3.13 8.33 4.13
N ARG A 282 -3.92 7.71 5.00
CA ARG A 282 -4.60 6.42 4.80
C ARG A 282 -5.84 6.58 3.94
N PHE A 283 -5.98 5.67 2.98
CA PHE A 283 -7.18 5.52 2.13
C PHE A 283 -7.81 4.13 2.21
N GLY A 284 -7.11 3.13 2.76
CA GLY A 284 -7.62 1.78 2.94
C GLY A 284 -6.96 1.05 4.12
N ARG A 285 -7.71 0.18 4.79
CA ARG A 285 -7.19 -0.77 5.80
C ARG A 285 -7.57 -2.19 5.43
N GLY A 286 -6.59 -3.07 5.42
CA GLY A 286 -6.79 -4.46 5.06
C GLY A 286 -5.58 -5.01 4.34
N ASP A 287 -5.74 -6.17 3.73
CA ASP A 287 -4.63 -6.86 3.08
C ASP A 287 -4.49 -6.42 1.62
N MET A 288 -4.19 -7.35 0.72
CA MET A 288 -3.89 -7.11 -0.68
C MET A 288 -5.03 -6.45 -1.47
N ASP A 289 -6.28 -6.71 -1.12
CA ASP A 289 -7.44 -6.13 -1.81
C ASP A 289 -7.46 -4.59 -1.72
N GLN A 290 -7.07 -4.04 -0.57
CA GLN A 290 -6.99 -2.59 -0.37
C GLN A 290 -5.79 -1.96 -1.08
N GLN A 291 -4.66 -2.69 -1.14
CA GLN A 291 -3.47 -2.27 -1.87
C GLN A 291 -3.74 -2.09 -3.37
N LEU A 292 -4.69 -2.80 -3.96
CA LEU A 292 -5.02 -2.65 -5.38
C LEU A 292 -5.92 -1.45 -5.64
N LYS A 293 -6.85 -1.15 -4.72
CA LYS A 293 -7.76 0.00 -4.84
C LYS A 293 -6.98 1.31 -4.96
N ILE A 294 -5.89 1.47 -4.20
CA ILE A 294 -5.09 2.69 -4.23
C ILE A 294 -4.43 2.96 -5.58
N GLY A 295 -4.13 1.91 -6.36
CA GLY A 295 -3.55 2.05 -7.70
C GLY A 295 -4.47 2.86 -8.60
N ALA A 296 -5.79 2.58 -8.54
CA ALA A 296 -6.81 3.33 -9.27
C ALA A 296 -6.96 4.79 -8.80
N LEU A 297 -6.55 5.10 -7.57
CA LEU A 297 -6.64 6.44 -6.99
C LEU A 297 -5.50 7.37 -7.45
N LEU A 298 -4.25 6.90 -7.46
CA LEU A 298 -3.06 7.77 -7.57
C LEU A 298 -3.03 8.65 -8.84
N GLY A 299 -3.58 8.17 -9.96
CA GLY A 299 -3.65 8.95 -11.21
C GLY A 299 -4.67 10.10 -11.18
N ASN A 300 -5.63 10.07 -10.26
CA ASN A 300 -6.73 11.04 -10.16
C ASN A 300 -6.73 11.83 -8.85
N LEU A 301 -5.90 11.42 -7.88
CA LEU A 301 -5.78 12.05 -6.58
C LEU A 301 -5.09 13.40 -6.67
N LYS A 302 -5.67 14.42 -6.04
CA LYS A 302 -5.00 15.69 -5.77
C LYS A 302 -5.02 15.96 -4.27
N ILE A 303 -3.90 16.45 -3.76
CA ILE A 303 -3.72 16.78 -2.34
C ILE A 303 -3.18 18.21 -2.28
N ASP A 304 -3.95 19.11 -1.67
CA ASP A 304 -3.54 20.48 -1.40
C ASP A 304 -3.45 20.68 0.12
N ILE A 305 -2.27 21.08 0.62
CA ILE A 305 -2.09 21.43 2.03
C ILE A 305 -2.77 22.77 2.28
N ILE A 306 -3.66 22.80 3.27
CA ILE A 306 -4.37 24.00 3.67
C ILE A 306 -3.57 24.69 4.78
N PRO A 307 -3.31 26.01 4.66
CA PRO A 307 -2.69 26.78 5.74
C PRO A 307 -3.52 26.66 7.01
N GLN A 308 -2.88 26.40 8.14
CA GLN A 308 -3.53 26.56 9.44
C GLN A 308 -3.55 28.04 9.80
N ASP A 309 -4.72 28.54 10.18
CA ASP A 309 -4.83 29.87 10.76
C ASP A 309 -4.05 29.89 12.09
N LYS A 310 -3.17 30.87 12.26
CA LYS A 310 -2.36 31.07 13.46
C LYS A 310 -3.18 31.59 14.64
#